data_AF-A0AAW0VU91-F1
#
_entry.id   AF-A0AAW0VU91-F1
#
_cell.length_a   1.000
_cell.length_b   1.000
_cell.length_c   1.000
_cell.angle_alpha   90.00
_cell.angle_beta   90.00
_cell.angle_gamma   90.00
#
_symmetry.space_group_name_H-M   'P 1'
#
loop_
_entity.id
_entity.type
_entity.pdbx_description
1 polymer ?
#
loop_
_entity_poly.entity_id
_entity_poly.type
_entity_poly.pdbx_seq_one_letter_code
_entity_poly.pdbx_strand_id
1 'polypeptide(L)'
;QTFFFFSSHSITCDFFQVYTGKLPWGSCDNWWNTATCVSPYARSDLECWEESFNTTANQSFCRVGNLSRVHVLNITDPVKEFWEKRALQISEGIDHPGTVRWDLALTLLVAWILCYFCIWKGVKWTGKVVYFTALFPYLLMFILFIRGVTLPGAMTGIRYYLIPDIDKLKDITVGGGSVAGVLVLCTCPGLPHRSGFLQQI
;
A
#
# COMPACT_ATOMS: atom_id res chain seq x y z
N GLN A 1 -11.73 -19.42 -5.49
CA GLN A 1 -10.89 -18.53 -6.30
C GLN A 1 -11.75 -17.61 -7.13
N THR A 2 -12.83 -17.13 -6.51
CA THR A 2 -13.69 -16.04 -6.93
C THR A 2 -13.08 -14.69 -6.51
N PHE A 3 -11.80 -14.67 -6.09
CA PHE A 3 -11.14 -13.57 -5.32
C PHE A 3 -10.82 -12.41 -6.24
N PHE A 4 -10.53 -12.74 -7.49
CA PHE A 4 -10.31 -11.78 -8.55
C PHE A 4 -11.58 -11.39 -9.30
N PHE A 5 -12.64 -12.21 -9.25
CA PHE A 5 -13.86 -11.99 -10.06
C PHE A 5 -15.03 -11.36 -9.30
N PHE A 6 -15.04 -11.39 -7.96
CA PHE A 6 -16.14 -10.83 -7.16
C PHE A 6 -15.69 -9.74 -6.18
N SER A 7 -14.38 -9.53 -6.01
CA SER A 7 -13.89 -8.23 -5.51
C SER A 7 -14.29 -7.08 -6.46
N SER A 8 -14.74 -7.42 -7.67
CA SER A 8 -15.40 -6.64 -8.70
C SER A 8 -16.79 -6.07 -8.32
N HIS A 9 -17.07 -5.73 -7.06
CA HIS A 9 -18.22 -4.85 -6.74
C HIS A 9 -17.78 -3.57 -6.01
N SER A 10 -16.82 -3.68 -5.07
CA SER A 10 -16.15 -2.50 -4.48
C SER A 10 -14.92 -2.08 -5.27
N ILE A 11 -14.12 -3.02 -5.79
CA ILE A 11 -13.00 -2.70 -6.70
C ILE A 11 -13.51 -2.30 -8.08
N THR A 12 -14.72 -2.67 -8.50
CA THR A 12 -15.27 -2.18 -9.78
C THR A 12 -15.45 -0.68 -9.81
N CYS A 13 -15.72 0.01 -8.69
CA CYS A 13 -15.76 1.47 -8.72
C CYS A 13 -14.38 2.05 -9.05
N ASP A 14 -13.31 1.54 -8.44
CA ASP A 14 -11.94 1.99 -8.72
C ASP A 14 -11.43 1.50 -10.09
N PHE A 15 -11.76 0.28 -10.49
CA PHE A 15 -11.36 -0.31 -11.78
C PHE A 15 -12.14 0.30 -12.94
N PHE A 16 -13.42 0.62 -12.76
CA PHE A 16 -14.20 1.40 -13.72
C PHE A 16 -13.68 2.84 -13.80
N GLN A 17 -13.21 3.42 -12.70
CA GLN A 17 -12.52 4.71 -12.72
C GLN A 17 -11.18 4.67 -13.48
N VAL A 18 -10.45 3.55 -13.42
CA VAL A 18 -9.27 3.31 -14.28
C VAL A 18 -9.68 3.33 -15.77
N TYR A 19 -10.84 2.78 -16.15
CA TYR A 19 -11.36 2.87 -17.51
C TYR A 19 -11.82 4.27 -17.91
N THR A 20 -12.25 5.11 -16.96
CA THR A 20 -12.61 6.53 -17.23
C THR A 20 -11.40 7.44 -17.41
N GLY A 21 -10.17 6.93 -17.26
CA GLY A 21 -8.92 7.64 -17.54
C GLY A 21 -8.52 8.70 -16.50
N LYS A 22 -9.34 8.96 -15.48
CA LYS A 22 -9.02 9.87 -14.37
C LYS A 22 -9.01 9.10 -13.04
N LEU A 23 -7.82 8.98 -12.44
CA LEU A 23 -7.67 8.35 -11.13
C LEU A 23 -8.15 9.32 -10.04
N PRO A 24 -8.95 8.87 -9.06
CA PRO A 24 -9.50 9.74 -8.02
C PRO A 24 -8.42 10.28 -7.06
N TRP A 25 -7.29 9.58 -6.93
CA TRP A 25 -6.11 10.01 -6.18
C TRP A 25 -5.07 10.76 -7.03
N GLY A 26 -5.38 11.05 -8.29
CA GLY A 26 -4.49 11.77 -9.21
C GLY A 26 -4.51 13.29 -9.00
N SER A 27 -5.58 13.85 -8.43
CA SER A 27 -5.73 15.29 -8.21
C SER A 27 -6.28 15.62 -6.82
N CYS A 28 -6.15 16.89 -6.44
CA CYS A 28 -6.70 17.41 -5.19
C CYS A 28 -8.16 17.90 -5.32
N ASP A 29 -8.81 17.73 -6.48
CA ASP A 29 -10.14 18.28 -6.80
C ASP A 29 -11.31 17.39 -6.34
N ASN A 30 -11.28 16.94 -5.08
CA ASN A 30 -12.30 16.05 -4.55
C ASN A 30 -12.87 16.59 -3.23
N TRP A 31 -14.12 16.22 -2.93
CA TRP A 31 -14.83 16.70 -1.74
C TRP A 31 -14.23 16.24 -0.41
N TRP A 32 -13.43 15.17 -0.42
CA TRP A 32 -12.75 14.65 0.77
C TRP A 32 -11.37 15.28 1.00
N ASN A 33 -10.86 16.06 0.03
CA ASN A 33 -9.54 16.64 0.12
C ASN A 33 -9.53 17.92 0.95
N THR A 34 -8.42 18.17 1.64
CA THR A 34 -8.22 19.38 2.46
C THR A 34 -7.46 20.44 1.69
N ALA A 35 -7.54 21.69 2.17
CA ALA A 35 -6.88 22.85 1.55
C ALA A 35 -5.34 22.74 1.50
N THR A 36 -4.74 21.83 2.27
CA THR A 36 -3.30 21.52 2.28
C THR A 36 -2.89 20.39 1.34
N CYS A 37 -3.83 19.82 0.58
CA CYS A 37 -3.55 18.81 -0.43
C CYS A 37 -2.81 19.43 -1.61
N VAL A 38 -1.67 18.85 -1.98
CA VAL A 38 -0.88 19.26 -3.15
C VAL A 38 -0.39 18.02 -3.88
N SER A 39 -0.51 18.00 -5.21
CA SER A 39 0.01 16.89 -6.02
C SER A 39 1.56 16.88 -6.01
N PRO A 40 2.22 15.71 -6.13
CA PRO A 40 3.68 15.64 -6.15
C PRO A 40 4.32 16.50 -7.25
N TYR A 41 3.63 16.66 -8.39
CA TYR A 41 4.08 17.49 -9.49
C TYR A 41 3.93 18.98 -9.20
N ALA A 42 2.83 19.40 -8.58
CA ALA A 42 2.65 20.79 -8.19
C ALA A 42 3.56 21.18 -7.03
N ARG A 43 3.98 20.21 -6.19
CA ARG A 43 4.82 20.45 -5.01
C ARG A 43 6.16 21.11 -5.34
N SER A 44 6.75 20.82 -6.49
CA SER A 44 8.01 21.46 -6.92
C SER A 44 7.85 22.93 -7.29
N ASP A 45 6.63 23.35 -7.64
CA ASP A 45 6.34 24.70 -8.12
C ASP A 45 5.84 25.63 -6.98
N LEU A 46 5.79 25.13 -5.74
CA LEU A 46 5.40 25.94 -4.59
C LEU A 46 6.49 26.95 -4.20
N GLU A 47 6.04 28.16 -3.86
CA GLU A 47 6.87 29.14 -3.16
C GLU A 47 7.05 28.69 -1.70
N CYS A 48 8.26 28.19 -1.40
CA CYS A 48 8.67 27.80 -0.07
C CYS A 48 9.85 28.64 0.43
N TRP A 49 9.87 28.94 1.72
CA TRP A 49 10.94 29.67 2.40
C TRP A 49 11.31 29.00 3.72
N GLU A 50 12.52 29.25 4.19
CA GLU A 50 12.98 28.82 5.51
C GLU A 50 12.83 29.96 6.52
N GLU A 51 12.34 29.63 7.71
CA GLU A 51 12.25 30.54 8.84
C GLU A 51 12.96 29.88 10.04
N SER A 52 13.83 30.62 10.72
CA SER A 52 14.59 30.11 11.86
C SER A 52 13.78 30.28 13.15
N PHE A 53 13.54 29.18 13.86
CA PHE A 53 12.86 29.20 15.16
C PHE A 53 13.86 28.82 16.26
N ASN A 54 14.17 29.76 17.16
CA ASN A 54 15.03 29.55 18.33
C ASN A 54 16.37 28.81 18.04
N THR A 55 17.16 29.35 17.10
CA THR A 55 18.63 29.13 16.92
C THR A 55 19.14 27.69 16.64
N THR A 56 18.30 26.65 16.70
CA THR A 56 18.76 25.25 16.49
C THR A 56 17.95 24.45 15.46
N ALA A 57 16.86 24.99 14.90
CA ALA A 57 16.10 24.33 13.84
C ALA A 57 15.58 25.32 12.79
N ASN A 58 15.97 25.11 11.52
CA ASN A 58 15.32 25.75 10.39
C ASN A 58 14.04 24.98 10.09
N GLN A 59 12.91 25.69 9.98
CA GLN A 59 11.64 25.13 9.55
C GLN A 59 11.28 25.68 8.18
N SER A 60 10.83 24.79 7.29
CA SER A 60 10.39 25.17 5.95
C SER A 60 8.87 25.35 5.89
N PHE A 61 8.47 26.49 5.34
CA PHE A 61 7.08 26.85 5.13
C PHE A 61 6.83 27.09 3.65
N CYS A 62 5.62 26.80 3.18
CA CYS A 62 5.20 27.03 1.81
C CYS A 62 3.86 27.73 1.74
N ARG A 63 3.63 28.42 0.63
CA ARG A 63 2.33 29.04 0.28
C ARG A 63 1.49 28.07 -0.54
N VAL A 64 0.37 27.61 0.02
CA VAL A 64 -0.55 26.65 -0.62
C VAL A 64 -1.86 27.36 -0.97
N GLY A 65 -2.04 27.75 -2.23
CA GLY A 65 -3.23 28.48 -2.68
C GLY A 65 -3.44 29.80 -1.93
N ASN A 66 -4.57 29.91 -1.22
CA ASN A 66 -4.89 31.08 -0.38
C ASN A 66 -4.23 31.05 1.00
N LEU A 67 -3.64 29.92 1.42
CA LEU A 67 -2.92 29.84 2.68
C LEU A 67 -1.48 30.32 2.48
N SER A 68 -1.15 31.43 3.15
CA SER A 68 0.14 32.10 3.03
C SER A 68 1.25 31.55 3.92
N ARG A 69 0.96 30.62 4.85
CA ARG A 69 1.98 29.99 5.70
C ARG A 69 1.52 28.59 6.12
N VAL A 70 2.08 27.56 5.50
CA VAL A 70 1.84 26.15 5.86
C VAL A 70 3.17 25.46 6.07
N HIS A 71 3.33 24.76 7.19
CA HIS A 71 4.54 23.99 7.46
C HIS A 71 4.64 22.82 6.48
N VAL A 72 5.82 22.54 5.93
CA VAL A 72 6.01 21.50 4.90
C VAL A 72 5.51 20.13 5.36
N LEU A 73 5.63 19.79 6.65
CA LEU A 73 5.14 18.52 7.21
C LEU A 73 3.61 18.37 7.18
N ASN A 74 2.88 19.48 7.09
CA ASN A 74 1.41 19.47 7.05
C ASN A 74 0.87 19.36 5.62
N ILE A 75 1.75 19.43 4.61
CA ILE A 75 1.36 19.25 3.21
C ILE A 75 1.13 17.77 2.96
N THR A 76 -0.04 17.44 2.43
CA THR A 76 -0.48 16.06 2.19
C THR A 76 -0.56 15.78 0.70
N ASP A 77 -0.25 14.53 0.34
CA ASP A 77 -0.39 14.05 -1.03
C ASP A 77 -1.83 13.56 -1.30
N PRO A 78 -2.38 13.76 -2.51
CA PRO A 78 -3.75 13.34 -2.85
C PRO A 78 -3.96 11.83 -2.68
N VAL A 79 -2.91 11.03 -2.90
CA VAL A 79 -2.92 9.58 -2.66
C VAL A 79 -3.09 9.28 -1.18
N LYS A 80 -2.37 9.98 -0.31
CA LYS A 80 -2.47 9.79 1.14
C LYS A 80 -3.87 10.17 1.63
N GLU A 81 -4.40 11.33 1.20
CA GLU A 81 -5.74 11.77 1.60
C GLU A 81 -6.84 10.84 1.07
N PHE A 82 -6.68 10.30 -0.15
CA PHE A 82 -7.61 9.31 -0.67
C PHE A 82 -7.67 8.07 0.23
N TRP A 83 -6.53 7.49 0.62
CA TRP A 83 -6.52 6.31 1.46
C TRP A 83 -7.04 6.61 2.87
N GLU A 84 -6.60 7.69 3.50
CA GLU A 84 -6.93 8.02 4.89
C GLU A 84 -8.36 8.56 5.05
N LYS A 85 -8.80 9.47 4.18
CA LYS A 85 -10.08 10.20 4.34
C LYS A 85 -11.22 9.61 3.52
N ARG A 86 -10.95 8.89 2.43
CA ARG A 86 -11.99 8.31 1.57
C ARG A 86 -12.08 6.79 1.66
N ALA A 87 -10.98 6.07 1.47
CA ALA A 87 -11.00 4.60 1.42
C ALA A 87 -11.16 3.98 2.82
N LEU A 88 -10.30 4.38 3.76
CA LEU A 88 -10.25 3.81 5.11
C LEU A 88 -11.10 4.61 6.11
N GLN A 89 -11.14 5.94 5.98
CA GLN A 89 -11.75 6.86 6.97
C GLN A 89 -11.18 6.65 8.37
N ILE A 90 -9.89 6.93 8.53
CA ILE A 90 -9.19 6.71 9.80
C ILE A 90 -9.80 7.59 10.90
N SER A 91 -10.07 6.98 12.06
CA SER A 91 -10.63 7.67 13.23
C SER A 91 -9.52 8.35 14.04
N GLU A 92 -9.90 9.24 14.96
CA GLU A 92 -8.97 9.97 15.84
C GLU A 92 -8.22 9.06 16.83
N GLY A 93 -8.71 7.84 17.09
CA GLY A 93 -8.01 6.87 17.95
C GLY A 93 -8.72 5.52 18.06
N ILE A 94 -8.07 4.60 18.80
CA ILE A 94 -8.59 3.24 19.06
C ILE A 94 -9.81 3.28 19.98
N ASP A 95 -9.88 4.27 20.88
CA ASP A 95 -10.96 4.44 21.85
C ASP A 95 -12.29 4.85 21.20
N HIS A 96 -12.23 5.36 19.97
CA HIS A 96 -13.39 5.81 19.21
C HIS A 96 -13.41 5.10 17.85
N PRO A 97 -13.69 3.78 17.80
CA PRO A 97 -13.88 3.09 16.53
C PRO A 97 -15.09 3.74 15.84
N GLY A 98 -14.85 4.43 14.72
CA GLY A 98 -15.88 5.14 13.98
C GLY A 98 -16.94 4.21 13.37
N THR A 99 -17.67 4.71 12.38
CA THR A 99 -18.72 3.92 11.71
C THR A 99 -18.14 2.85 10.79
N VAL A 100 -18.75 1.66 10.77
CA VAL A 100 -18.37 0.59 9.84
C VAL A 100 -18.70 0.97 8.40
N ARG A 101 -17.70 0.90 7.53
CA ARG A 101 -17.82 1.13 6.09
C ARG A 101 -18.38 -0.10 5.38
N TRP A 102 -19.59 0.02 4.84
CA TRP A 102 -20.27 -1.07 4.13
C TRP A 102 -19.51 -1.59 2.91
N ASP A 103 -18.79 -0.72 2.18
CA ASP A 103 -18.00 -1.14 1.01
C ASP A 103 -16.85 -2.10 1.40
N LEU A 104 -16.22 -1.85 2.55
CA LEU A 104 -15.16 -2.69 3.11
C LEU A 104 -15.75 -3.97 3.73
N ALA A 105 -16.85 -3.85 4.49
CA ALA A 105 -17.53 -4.99 5.09
C ALA A 105 -18.06 -5.98 4.04
N LEU A 106 -18.63 -5.48 2.93
CA LEU A 106 -19.10 -6.30 1.82
C LEU A 106 -17.93 -7.00 1.13
N THR A 107 -16.82 -6.30 0.90
CA THR A 107 -15.61 -6.90 0.32
C THR A 107 -15.09 -8.04 1.18
N LEU A 108 -15.08 -7.87 2.51
CA LEU A 108 -14.68 -8.91 3.45
C LEU A 108 -15.63 -10.11 3.43
N LEU A 109 -16.95 -9.87 3.38
CA LEU A 109 -17.96 -10.92 3.32
C LEU A 109 -17.84 -11.75 2.03
N VAL A 110 -17.60 -11.09 0.90
CA VAL A 110 -17.36 -11.75 -0.39
C VAL A 110 -16.10 -12.61 -0.35
N ALA A 111 -15.01 -12.10 0.22
CA ALA A 111 -13.78 -12.86 0.42
C ALA A 111 -14.02 -14.13 1.26
N TRP A 112 -14.85 -14.04 2.30
CA TRP A 112 -15.17 -15.17 3.16
C TRP A 112 -16.02 -16.24 2.46
N ILE A 113 -17.10 -15.85 1.78
CA ILE A 113 -17.97 -16.76 1.00
C ILE A 113 -17.16 -17.54 -0.04
N LEU A 114 -16.22 -16.86 -0.65
CA LEU A 114 -15.33 -17.42 -1.63
C LEU A 114 -14.36 -18.44 -1.06
N CYS A 115 -13.70 -18.12 0.07
CA CYS A 115 -12.85 -19.08 0.79
C CYS A 115 -13.63 -20.37 1.06
N TYR A 116 -14.89 -20.24 1.49
CA TYR A 116 -15.78 -21.36 1.69
C TYR A 116 -16.01 -22.15 0.38
N PHE A 117 -16.29 -21.48 -0.74
CA PHE A 117 -16.44 -22.15 -2.04
C PHE A 117 -15.16 -22.82 -2.56
N CYS A 118 -13.97 -22.29 -2.25
CA CYS A 118 -12.70 -22.94 -2.59
C CYS A 118 -12.59 -24.33 -1.97
N ILE A 119 -13.03 -24.44 -0.71
CA ILE A 119 -12.93 -25.67 0.08
C ILE A 119 -14.01 -26.64 -0.36
N TRP A 120 -15.23 -26.15 -0.61
CA TRP A 120 -16.40 -27.00 -0.87
C TRP A 120 -16.42 -27.62 -2.28
N LYS A 121 -15.98 -26.90 -3.32
CA LYS A 121 -16.01 -27.40 -4.72
C LYS A 121 -14.80 -28.27 -5.13
N GLY A 122 -13.81 -28.41 -4.25
CA GLY A 122 -12.64 -29.27 -4.46
C GLY A 122 -11.55 -28.66 -5.36
N VAL A 123 -10.33 -29.15 -5.16
CA VAL A 123 -9.06 -28.53 -5.65
C VAL A 123 -8.80 -28.69 -7.16
N LYS A 124 -9.60 -29.49 -7.87
CA LYS A 124 -9.33 -29.87 -9.26
C LYS A 124 -9.56 -28.72 -10.26
N TRP A 125 -10.66 -27.99 -10.11
CA TRP A 125 -10.97 -26.82 -10.95
C TRP A 125 -10.18 -25.57 -10.51
N THR A 126 -9.99 -25.41 -9.20
CA THR A 126 -9.20 -24.30 -8.65
C THR A 126 -7.74 -24.41 -9.10
N GLY A 127 -7.14 -25.61 -9.08
CA GLY A 127 -5.77 -25.84 -9.54
C GLY A 127 -5.50 -25.33 -10.95
N LYS A 128 -6.44 -25.50 -11.90
CA LYS A 128 -6.27 -25.01 -13.28
C LYS A 128 -6.23 -23.47 -13.37
N VAL A 129 -7.03 -22.79 -12.56
CA VAL A 129 -7.07 -21.32 -12.48
C VAL A 129 -5.89 -20.76 -11.69
N VAL A 130 -5.38 -21.49 -10.69
CA VAL A 130 -4.17 -21.13 -9.93
C VAL A 130 -2.97 -20.94 -10.84
N TYR A 131 -2.77 -21.80 -11.85
CA TYR A 131 -1.64 -21.63 -12.77
C TYR A 131 -1.66 -20.25 -13.46
N PHE A 132 -2.83 -19.75 -13.84
CA PHE A 132 -2.95 -18.42 -14.44
C PHE A 132 -2.69 -17.31 -13.41
N THR A 133 -3.30 -17.40 -12.22
CA THR A 133 -3.14 -16.38 -11.18
C THR A 133 -1.75 -16.37 -10.55
N ALA A 134 -1.01 -17.48 -10.61
CA ALA A 134 0.37 -17.57 -10.16
C ALA A 134 1.33 -16.92 -11.18
N LEU A 135 1.04 -17.03 -12.48
CA LEU A 135 1.86 -16.45 -13.55
C LEU A 135 1.62 -14.94 -13.74
N PHE A 136 0.40 -14.47 -13.49
CA PHE A 136 0.05 -13.06 -13.69
C PHE A 136 0.90 -12.05 -12.89
N PRO A 137 1.19 -12.26 -11.59
CA PRO A 137 2.11 -11.41 -10.82
C PRO A 137 3.51 -11.34 -11.42
N TYR A 138 4.05 -12.44 -11.95
CA TYR A 138 5.37 -12.43 -12.61
C TYR A 138 5.36 -11.59 -13.88
N LEU A 139 4.29 -11.69 -14.67
CA LEU A 139 4.12 -10.86 -15.86
C LEU A 139 3.96 -9.37 -15.50
N LEU A 140 3.20 -9.04 -14.45
CA LEU A 140 3.10 -7.67 -13.94
C LEU A 140 4.45 -7.14 -13.43
N MET A 141 5.18 -7.94 -12.65
CA MET A 141 6.52 -7.58 -12.17
C MET A 141 7.46 -7.29 -13.34
N PHE A 142 7.40 -8.09 -14.40
CA PHE A 142 8.21 -7.85 -15.60
C PHE A 142 7.85 -6.53 -16.29
N ILE A 143 6.56 -6.25 -16.51
CA ILE A 143 6.11 -4.99 -17.15
C ILE A 143 6.46 -3.78 -16.29
N LEU A 144 6.20 -3.86 -14.98
CA LEU A 144 6.53 -2.80 -14.02
C LEU A 144 8.03 -2.58 -13.91
N PHE A 145 8.84 -3.64 -14.01
CA PHE A 145 10.29 -3.53 -14.05
C PHE A 145 10.76 -2.75 -15.28
N ILE A 146 10.30 -3.11 -16.48
CA ILE A 146 10.67 -2.41 -17.71
C ILE A 146 10.25 -0.94 -17.64
N ARG A 147 9.01 -0.66 -17.21
CA ARG A 147 8.54 0.72 -17.03
C ARG A 147 9.36 1.48 -15.99
N GLY A 148 9.67 0.84 -14.86
CA GLY A 148 10.46 1.42 -13.77
C GLY A 148 11.86 1.83 -14.21
N VAL A 149 12.57 0.97 -14.94
CA VAL A 149 13.94 1.29 -15.42
C VAL A 149 13.95 2.32 -16.55
N THR A 150 12.85 2.47 -17.29
CA THR A 150 12.71 3.51 -18.34
C THR A 150 12.41 4.90 -17.82
N LEU A 151 12.02 5.06 -16.54
CA LEU A 151 11.78 6.39 -15.96
C LEU A 151 13.10 7.10 -15.63
N PRO A 152 13.21 8.42 -15.87
CA PRO A 152 14.39 9.20 -15.49
C PRO A 152 14.56 9.15 -13.96
N GLY A 153 15.79 8.93 -13.50
CA GLY A 153 16.11 8.84 -12.07
C GLY A 153 16.01 7.43 -11.45
N ALA A 154 15.66 6.39 -12.22
CA ALA A 154 15.60 5.01 -11.74
C ALA A 154 16.91 4.52 -11.10
N MET A 155 18.06 4.94 -11.63
CA MET A 155 19.37 4.53 -11.11
C MET A 155 19.64 5.04 -9.69
N THR A 156 19.12 6.21 -9.33
CA THR A 156 19.26 6.77 -7.97
C THR A 156 18.49 5.93 -6.95
N GLY A 157 17.27 5.52 -7.31
CA GLY A 157 16.46 4.61 -6.48
C GLY A 157 17.12 3.24 -6.28
N ILE A 158 17.67 2.66 -7.36
CA ILE A 158 18.37 1.37 -7.30
C ILE A 158 19.62 1.45 -6.41
N ARG A 159 20.40 2.53 -6.51
CA ARG A 159 21.59 2.73 -5.66
C ARG A 159 21.23 2.83 -4.20
N TYR A 160 20.17 3.58 -3.87
CA TYR A 160 19.69 3.69 -2.49
C TYR A 160 19.20 2.35 -1.93
N TYR A 161 18.62 1.49 -2.78
CA TYR A 161 18.17 0.15 -2.37
C TYR A 161 19.32 -0.85 -2.21
N LEU A 162 20.34 -0.81 -3.08
CA LEU A 162 21.40 -1.82 -3.15
C LEU A 162 22.65 -1.52 -2.32
N ILE A 163 22.86 -0.27 -1.88
CA ILE A 163 24.04 0.12 -1.09
C ILE A 163 23.64 0.16 0.38
N PRO A 164 23.89 -0.89 1.18
CA PRO A 164 23.55 -0.90 2.59
C PRO A 164 24.59 -0.17 3.44
N ASP A 165 24.12 0.50 4.49
CA ASP A 165 24.97 0.96 5.59
C ASP A 165 25.32 -0.23 6.49
N ILE A 166 26.58 -0.69 6.43
CA ILE A 166 27.07 -1.85 7.18
C ILE A 166 26.96 -1.71 8.70
N ASP A 167 26.86 -0.49 9.21
CA ASP A 167 26.70 -0.21 10.65
C ASP A 167 25.27 -0.47 11.15
N LYS A 168 24.26 -0.38 10.27
CA LYS A 168 22.86 -0.69 10.60
C LYS A 168 22.60 -2.20 10.70
N LEU A 169 23.39 -3.01 9.99
CA LEU A 169 23.26 -4.47 9.97
C LEU A 169 23.77 -5.16 11.25
N LYS A 170 24.60 -4.47 12.06
CA LYS A 170 25.13 -5.00 13.33
C LYS A 170 24.18 -4.85 14.50
N ASP A 171 23.09 -4.10 14.35
CA ASP A 171 22.06 -3.95 15.38
C ASP A 171 21.24 -5.23 15.50
N ILE A 172 21.15 -5.78 16.72
CA ILE A 172 20.39 -6.99 17.05
C ILE A 172 18.91 -6.84 16.66
N THR A 173 18.39 -5.61 16.65
CA THR A 173 17.03 -5.27 16.21
C THR A 173 16.76 -5.67 14.75
N VAL A 174 17.73 -5.49 13.85
CA VAL A 174 17.61 -5.85 12.42
C VAL A 174 17.69 -7.37 12.22
N GLY A 175 18.54 -8.03 13.01
CA GLY A 175 18.64 -9.50 13.02
C GLY A 175 17.33 -10.17 13.46
N GLY A 176 16.72 -9.66 14.54
CA GLY A 176 15.45 -10.16 15.08
C GLY A 176 14.27 -10.02 14.13
N GLY A 177 14.16 -8.90 13.42
CA GLY A 177 13.10 -8.69 12.41
C GLY A 177 13.25 -9.61 11.19
N SER A 178 14.50 -9.86 10.76
CA SER A 178 14.79 -10.72 9.62
C SER A 178 14.44 -12.19 9.90
N VAL A 179 14.79 -12.70 11.08
CA VAL A 179 14.45 -14.09 11.45
C VAL A 179 12.94 -14.27 11.65
N ALA A 180 12.24 -13.27 12.18
CA ALA A 180 10.78 -13.31 12.30
C ALA A 180 10.11 -13.35 10.92
N GLY A 181 10.57 -12.54 9.97
CA GLY A 181 10.06 -12.55 8.59
C GLY A 181 10.27 -13.89 7.88
N VAL A 182 11.46 -14.48 8.02
CA VAL A 182 11.77 -15.81 7.45
C VAL A 182 10.94 -16.90 8.11
N LEU A 183 10.78 -16.86 9.43
CA LEU A 183 9.96 -17.83 10.15
C LEU A 183 8.48 -17.76 9.72
N VAL A 184 7.92 -16.56 9.55
CA VAL A 184 6.54 -16.36 9.08
C VAL A 184 6.36 -16.86 7.64
N LEU A 185 7.34 -16.62 6.76
CA LEU A 185 7.30 -17.13 5.38
C LEU A 185 7.39 -18.67 5.34
N CYS A 186 8.21 -19.27 6.20
CA CYS A 186 8.38 -20.72 6.26
C CYS A 186 7.23 -21.46 6.99
N THR A 187 6.42 -20.76 7.79
CA THR A 187 5.34 -21.38 8.61
C THR A 187 3.93 -21.23 8.01
N CYS A 188 3.79 -20.86 6.74
CA CYS A 188 2.48 -20.88 6.08
C CYS A 188 1.88 -22.31 6.06
N PRO A 189 0.66 -22.53 6.63
CA PRO A 189 0.10 -23.85 6.88
C PRO A 189 -0.58 -24.38 5.61
N GLY A 190 0.04 -25.36 4.96
CA GLY A 190 -0.53 -25.94 3.73
C GLY A 190 0.02 -27.30 3.30
N LEU A 191 0.87 -27.96 4.11
CA LEU A 191 1.30 -29.32 3.84
C LEU A 191 0.54 -30.30 4.74
N PRO A 192 -0.25 -31.24 4.19
CA PRO A 192 -0.77 -32.35 4.97
C PRO A 192 0.43 -33.19 5.40
N HIS A 193 0.88 -32.99 6.63
CA HIS A 193 1.94 -33.79 7.24
C HIS A 193 1.38 -35.20 7.52
N ARG A 194 1.45 -36.06 6.50
CA ARG A 194 1.24 -37.50 6.67
C ARG A 194 2.45 -38.07 7.40
N SER A 195 2.17 -38.58 8.60
CA SER A 195 2.90 -39.60 9.35
C SER A 195 4.37 -39.34 9.73
N GLY A 196 4.55 -38.96 11.00
CA GLY A 196 5.32 -39.74 11.96
C GLY A 196 6.85 -39.66 11.87
N PHE A 197 7.45 -38.90 12.79
CA PHE A 197 8.46 -39.48 13.68
C PHE A 197 8.56 -38.67 14.97
N LEU A 198 8.52 -39.38 16.08
CA LEU A 198 8.93 -38.93 17.41
C LEU A 198 10.30 -38.24 17.37
N GLN A 199 10.48 -37.15 18.12
CA GLN A 199 11.27 -37.19 19.35
C GLN A 199 11.16 -35.84 20.08
N GLN A 200 10.70 -35.89 21.34
CA GLN A 200 10.97 -34.89 22.37
C GLN A 200 12.48 -34.68 22.53
N ILE A 201 12.96 -33.44 22.65
CA ILE A 201 13.60 -32.82 23.83
C ILE A 201 13.36 -31.30 23.72
#